data_AF-A0A2S6G409-F1
#
_entry.id   AF-A0A2S6G409-F1
#
_cell.length_a   1.000
_cell.length_b   1.000
_cell.length_c   1.000
_cell.angle_alpha   90.00
_cell.angle_beta   90.00
_cell.angle_gamma   90.00
#
_symmetry.space_group_name_H-M   'P 1'
#
loop_
_entity.id
_entity.type
_entity.pdbx_description
1 polymer ?
#
loop_
_entity_poly.entity_id
_entity_poly.type
_entity_poly.pdbx_seq_one_letter_code
_entity_poly.pdbx_strand_id
1 'polypeptide(L)'
;MQPIQQLERWLITSQATPSGRLYSAKAFRPLFPQLSRGAYRALLHRAEKRGLLERVCHGVYQFPGDPDKTGLILFHAAALLRASHFNYISLETALSDAGLISQVPISWITLVSTGRSAEVNCGRFGTIEFVHTERSIGEIASDLAYDPDRYLFRASPRLALSDMKRFNRSTIDLVQGFDDDFV
;
A
#
# COMPACT_ATOMS: atom_id res chain seq x y z
N MET A 1 1.15 30.26 15.95
CA MET A 1 1.78 28.95 16.26
C MET A 1 2.73 28.60 15.13
N GLN A 2 3.94 28.12 15.41
CA GLN A 2 4.85 27.72 14.32
C GLN A 2 4.30 26.48 13.59
N PRO A 3 4.40 26.39 12.25
CA PRO A 3 3.82 25.29 11.48
C PRO A 3 4.25 23.89 11.96
N ILE A 4 5.50 23.75 12.41
CA ILE A 4 6.01 22.46 12.89
C ILE A 4 5.41 22.03 14.23
N GLN A 5 5.14 22.97 15.14
CA GLN A 5 4.47 22.71 16.41
C GLN A 5 2.99 22.36 16.20
N GLN A 6 2.36 22.98 15.20
CA GLN A 6 0.99 22.66 14.80
C GLN A 6 0.90 21.23 14.24
N LEU A 7 1.87 20.82 13.40
CA LEU A 7 1.96 19.44 12.90
C LEU A 7 2.13 18.45 14.05
N GLU A 8 3.07 18.70 14.94
CA GLU A 8 3.35 17.85 16.11
C GLU A 8 2.12 17.68 17.00
N ARG A 9 1.45 18.79 17.34
CA ARG A 9 0.21 18.74 18.10
C ARG A 9 -0.84 17.91 17.39
N TRP A 10 -1.03 18.11 16.08
CA TRP A 10 -2.00 17.35 15.31
C TRP A 10 -1.70 15.85 15.34
N LEU A 11 -0.44 15.45 15.16
CA LEU A 11 -0.03 14.03 15.19
C LEU A 11 -0.29 13.40 16.57
N ILE A 12 -0.03 14.13 17.66
CA ILE A 12 -0.25 13.66 19.03
C ILE A 12 -1.76 13.52 19.33
N THR A 13 -2.57 14.47 18.85
CA THR A 13 -4.01 14.49 19.14
C THR A 13 -4.85 13.72 18.14
N SER A 14 -4.33 13.44 16.95
CA SER A 14 -5.03 12.65 15.95
C SER A 14 -5.15 11.23 16.47
N GLN A 15 -6.37 10.75 16.69
CA GLN A 15 -6.61 9.33 16.83
C GLN A 15 -6.21 8.67 15.51
N ALA A 16 -5.74 7.42 15.56
CA ALA A 16 -5.37 6.66 14.38
C ALA A 16 -6.48 6.75 13.32
N THR A 17 -6.10 7.00 12.06
CA THR A 17 -7.07 7.13 10.97
C THR A 17 -7.73 5.79 10.67
N PRO A 18 -8.88 5.76 9.96
CA PRO A 18 -9.45 4.49 9.48
C PRO A 18 -8.48 3.67 8.61
N SER A 19 -7.48 4.32 8.00
CA SER A 19 -6.39 3.71 7.21
C SER A 19 -5.13 3.44 8.05
N GLY A 20 -5.26 3.37 9.36
CA GLY A 20 -4.20 3.03 10.30
C GLY A 20 -3.35 4.23 10.76
N ARG A 21 -2.09 3.95 11.10
CA ARG A 21 -1.09 4.90 11.65
C ARG A 21 -0.21 5.55 10.58
N LEU A 22 -0.55 5.34 9.31
CA LEU A 22 0.15 5.94 8.17
C LEU A 22 -0.62 7.16 7.64
N TYR A 23 0.13 8.13 7.15
CA TYR A 23 -0.39 9.40 6.66
C TYR A 23 0.20 9.69 5.29
N SER A 24 -0.66 10.06 4.34
CA SER A 24 -0.18 10.62 3.09
C SER A 24 0.35 12.03 3.32
N ALA A 25 1.33 12.45 2.51
CA ALA A 25 1.79 13.83 2.47
C ALA A 25 0.66 14.83 2.18
N LYS A 26 -0.48 14.38 1.63
CA LYS A 26 -1.64 15.24 1.38
C LYS A 26 -2.49 15.44 2.63
N ALA A 27 -2.48 14.49 3.57
CA ALA A 27 -3.27 14.54 4.79
C ALA A 27 -2.94 15.76 5.68
N PHE A 28 -1.68 16.18 5.71
CA PHE A 28 -1.27 17.36 6.49
C PHE A 28 -1.53 18.70 5.77
N ARG A 29 -1.88 18.67 4.47
CA ARG A 29 -2.00 19.89 3.67
C ARG A 29 -3.08 20.86 4.20
N PRO A 30 -4.26 20.41 4.65
CA PRO A 30 -5.28 21.28 5.22
C PRO A 30 -4.85 22.03 6.49
N LEU A 31 -3.81 21.56 7.20
CA LEU A 31 -3.28 22.26 8.37
C LEU A 31 -2.51 23.54 7.99
N PHE A 32 -2.08 23.65 6.73
CA PHE A 32 -1.18 24.70 6.25
C PHE A 32 -1.65 25.33 4.93
N PRO A 33 -2.90 25.83 4.83
CA PRO A 33 -3.46 26.37 3.58
C PRO A 33 -2.65 27.56 3.04
N GLN A 34 -2.05 28.36 3.92
CA GLN A 34 -1.25 29.54 3.62
C GLN A 34 0.15 29.24 3.09
N LEU A 35 0.67 28.02 3.26
CA LEU A 35 2.02 27.69 2.81
C LEU A 35 2.04 27.44 1.30
N SER A 36 3.00 28.04 0.61
CA SER A 36 3.32 27.68 -0.78
C SER A 36 3.74 26.21 -0.89
N ARG A 37 3.73 25.65 -2.10
CA ARG A 37 4.16 24.25 -2.35
C ARG A 37 5.61 24.01 -1.89
N GLY A 38 6.50 24.98 -2.13
CA GLY A 38 7.90 24.90 -1.69
C GLY A 38 8.04 24.95 -0.17
N ALA A 39 7.35 25.89 0.48
CA ALA A 39 7.38 26.02 1.94
C ALA A 39 6.80 24.78 2.63
N TYR A 40 5.76 24.18 2.06
CA TYR A 40 5.16 22.94 2.55
C TYR A 40 6.13 21.74 2.44
N ARG A 41 6.81 21.58 1.31
CA ARG A 41 7.84 20.54 1.15
C ARG A 41 8.98 20.74 2.16
N ALA A 42 9.43 21.98 2.36
CA ALA A 42 10.45 22.30 3.34
C ALA A 42 9.99 21.99 4.79
N LEU A 43 8.71 22.20 5.09
CA LEU A 43 8.12 21.82 6.39
C LEU A 43 8.18 20.31 6.61
N LEU A 44 7.72 19.50 5.66
CA LEU A 44 7.77 18.03 5.78
C LEU A 44 9.20 17.52 5.90
N HIS A 45 10.12 18.04 5.09
CA HIS A 45 11.55 17.69 5.19
C HIS A 45 12.13 18.02 6.56
N ARG A 46 11.78 19.18 7.16
CA ARG A 46 12.21 19.52 8.53
C ARG A 46 11.58 18.60 9.57
N ALA A 47 10.33 18.21 9.40
CA ALA A 47 9.66 17.27 10.29
C ALA A 47 10.36 15.89 10.25
N GLU A 48 10.75 15.42 9.07
CA GLU A 48 11.56 14.20 8.92
C GLU A 48 12.93 14.33 9.60
N LYS A 49 13.66 15.43 9.33
CA LYS A 49 14.98 15.67 9.92
C LYS A 49 14.95 15.77 11.46
N ARG A 50 13.83 16.20 12.03
CA ARG A 50 13.61 16.25 13.48
C ARG A 50 13.10 14.94 14.09
N GLY A 51 12.85 13.90 13.28
CA GLY A 51 12.27 12.64 13.76
C GLY A 51 10.79 12.72 14.11
N LEU A 52 10.09 13.80 13.72
CA LEU A 52 8.65 13.94 13.92
C LEU A 52 7.85 13.10 12.92
N LEU A 53 8.38 12.91 11.72
CA LEU A 53 7.83 12.01 10.71
C LEU A 53 8.90 11.01 10.30
N GLU A 54 8.53 9.74 10.21
CA GLU A 54 9.35 8.76 9.51
C GLU A 54 8.73 8.50 8.13
N ARG A 55 9.56 8.59 7.08
CA ARG A 55 9.15 8.27 5.73
C ARG A 55 9.07 6.74 5.55
N VAL A 56 7.89 6.24 5.21
CA VAL A 56 7.66 4.83 4.88
C VAL A 56 7.92 4.59 3.40
N CYS A 57 7.21 5.33 2.54
CA CYS A 57 7.45 5.38 1.10
C CYS A 57 7.46 6.85 0.66
N HIS A 58 7.82 7.14 -0.59
CA HIS A 58 7.76 8.52 -1.07
C HIS A 58 6.33 9.09 -0.95
N GLY A 59 6.14 10.08 -0.08
CA GLY A 59 4.84 10.72 0.15
C GLY A 59 3.93 9.99 1.13
N VAL A 60 4.41 8.96 1.83
CA VAL A 60 3.73 8.28 2.93
C VAL A 60 4.63 8.29 4.16
N TYR A 61 4.06 8.67 5.30
CA TYR A 61 4.78 8.85 6.56
C TYR A 61 4.07 8.14 7.69
N GLN A 62 4.81 7.80 8.74
CA GLN A 62 4.26 7.44 10.04
C GLN A 62 4.76 8.42 11.11
N PHE A 63 4.02 8.50 12.22
CA PHE A 63 4.46 9.21 13.41
C PHE A 63 5.26 8.24 14.31
N PRO A 64 6.56 8.50 14.58
CA PRO A 64 7.36 7.58 15.39
C PRO A 64 6.90 7.41 16.84
N GLY A 65 6.10 8.34 17.38
CA GLY A 65 5.52 8.23 18.72
C GLY A 65 4.40 7.17 18.81
N ASP A 66 3.79 6.81 17.69
CA ASP A 66 2.84 5.70 17.59
C ASP A 66 2.98 5.03 16.21
N PRO A 67 4.03 4.22 16.01
CA PRO A 67 4.33 3.64 14.70
C PRO A 67 3.37 2.49 14.37
N ASP A 68 3.31 2.14 13.09
CA ASP A 68 2.64 0.92 12.65
C ASP A 68 3.36 -0.32 13.26
N LYS A 69 2.57 -1.24 13.82
CA LYS A 69 3.05 -2.48 14.46
C LYS A 69 2.30 -3.71 13.95
N THR A 70 1.51 -3.60 12.88
CA THR A 70 0.66 -4.70 12.40
C THR A 70 1.43 -5.73 11.58
N GLY A 71 2.61 -5.36 11.07
CA GLY A 71 3.34 -6.14 10.07
C GLY A 71 2.80 -5.96 8.64
N LEU A 72 1.74 -5.16 8.45
CA LEU A 72 1.07 -4.95 7.17
C LEU A 72 1.41 -3.59 6.54
N ILE A 73 2.52 -2.96 6.97
CA ILE A 73 2.84 -1.57 6.62
C ILE A 73 2.93 -1.31 5.11
N LEU A 74 3.41 -2.27 4.32
CA LEU A 74 3.47 -2.15 2.86
C LEU A 74 2.06 -2.14 2.25
N PHE A 75 1.13 -2.93 2.77
CA PHE A 75 -0.28 -2.94 2.33
C PHE A 75 -0.96 -1.61 2.64
N HIS A 76 -0.79 -1.11 3.86
CA HIS A 76 -1.31 0.20 4.26
C HIS A 76 -0.72 1.33 3.41
N ALA A 77 0.58 1.29 3.14
CA ALA A 77 1.24 2.26 2.29
C ALA A 77 0.73 2.18 0.84
N ALA A 78 0.51 0.98 0.31
CA ALA A 78 -0.04 0.77 -1.03
C ALA A 78 -1.44 1.37 -1.16
N ALA A 79 -2.31 1.14 -0.17
CA ALA A 79 -3.66 1.72 -0.10
C ALA A 79 -3.61 3.26 -0.15
N LEU A 80 -2.68 3.89 0.58
CA LEU A 80 -2.51 5.34 0.58
C LEU A 80 -1.91 5.89 -0.73
N LEU A 81 -0.91 5.22 -1.30
CA LEU A 81 -0.23 5.65 -2.53
C LEU A 81 -1.16 5.65 -3.75
N ARG A 82 -2.15 4.76 -3.75
CA ARG A 82 -3.10 4.55 -4.85
C ARG A 82 -4.56 4.70 -4.43
N ALA A 83 -4.84 5.50 -3.40
CA ALA A 83 -6.20 5.74 -2.90
C ALA A 83 -7.20 6.29 -3.95
N SER A 84 -6.72 6.86 -5.05
CA SER A 84 -7.55 7.36 -6.17
C SER A 84 -7.75 6.34 -7.30
N HIS A 85 -7.24 5.12 -7.14
CA HIS A 85 -7.37 4.01 -8.07
C HIS A 85 -7.97 2.81 -7.36
N PHE A 86 -8.51 1.89 -8.14
CA PHE A 86 -8.90 0.59 -7.62
C PHE A 86 -7.66 -0.30 -7.57
N ASN A 87 -7.42 -0.92 -6.41
CA ASN A 87 -6.26 -1.77 -6.18
C ASN A 87 -6.71 -3.02 -5.43
N TYR A 88 -6.11 -4.16 -5.78
CA TYR A 88 -6.33 -5.40 -5.08
C TYR A 88 -5.04 -6.23 -5.01
N ILE A 89 -4.90 -6.96 -3.91
CA ILE A 89 -3.83 -7.92 -3.68
C ILE A 89 -4.10 -9.12 -4.59
N SER A 90 -3.15 -9.47 -5.44
CA SER A 90 -3.25 -10.57 -6.40
C SER A 90 -1.88 -11.22 -6.60
N LEU A 91 -1.71 -11.99 -7.67
CA LEU A 91 -0.44 -12.54 -8.13
C LEU A 91 0.28 -13.32 -7.01
N GLU A 92 1.60 -13.20 -6.93
CA GLU A 92 2.41 -13.93 -5.96
C GLU A 92 2.00 -13.61 -4.52
N THR A 93 1.59 -12.38 -4.23
CA THR A 93 1.22 -11.99 -2.86
C THR A 93 -0.05 -12.71 -2.41
N ALA A 94 -1.10 -12.74 -3.22
CA ALA A 94 -2.34 -13.43 -2.85
C ALA A 94 -2.16 -14.95 -2.76
N LEU A 95 -1.34 -15.53 -3.65
CA LEU A 95 -1.04 -16.97 -3.66
C LEU A 95 -0.13 -17.38 -2.51
N SER A 96 0.84 -16.54 -2.14
CA SER A 96 1.71 -16.78 -0.98
C SER A 96 0.90 -16.72 0.30
N ASP A 97 0.02 -15.72 0.44
CA ASP A 97 -0.91 -15.62 1.57
C ASP A 97 -1.92 -16.77 1.63
N ALA A 98 -2.11 -17.52 0.54
CA ALA A 98 -2.94 -18.73 0.48
C ALA A 98 -2.14 -20.03 0.66
N GLY A 99 -0.81 -19.94 0.83
CA GLY A 99 0.06 -21.11 0.95
C GLY A 99 0.31 -21.86 -0.37
N LEU A 100 -0.07 -21.28 -1.51
CA LEU A 100 0.01 -21.92 -2.82
C LEU A 100 1.35 -21.68 -3.52
N ILE A 101 2.09 -20.64 -3.14
CA ILE A 101 3.47 -20.44 -3.59
C ILE A 101 4.36 -20.16 -2.36
N SER A 102 5.47 -20.90 -2.26
CA SER A 102 6.39 -20.78 -1.11
C SER A 102 7.57 -19.85 -1.37
N GLN A 103 7.78 -19.43 -2.62
CA GLN A 103 8.92 -18.63 -3.03
C GLN A 103 8.46 -17.25 -3.48
N VAL A 104 8.49 -16.29 -2.57
CA VAL A 104 8.30 -14.87 -2.88
C VAL A 104 9.47 -14.06 -2.33
N PRO A 105 9.89 -12.96 -3.01
CA PRO A 105 10.93 -12.10 -2.47
C PRO A 105 10.52 -11.55 -1.10
N ILE A 106 11.47 -11.56 -0.15
CA ILE A 106 11.23 -11.06 1.21
C ILE A 106 10.90 -9.57 1.15
N SER A 107 9.86 -9.17 1.90
CA SER A 107 9.39 -7.78 1.97
C SER A 107 9.03 -7.18 0.60
N TRP A 108 8.46 -8.00 -0.29
CA TRP A 108 7.92 -7.56 -1.57
C TRP A 108 6.45 -7.91 -1.65
N ILE A 109 5.61 -6.92 -1.95
CA ILE A 109 4.20 -7.16 -2.25
C ILE A 109 3.86 -6.70 -3.66
N THR A 110 2.98 -7.43 -4.30
CA THR A 110 2.50 -7.18 -5.65
C THR A 110 0.98 -6.98 -5.62
N LEU A 111 0.53 -5.89 -6.22
CA LEU A 111 -0.88 -5.54 -6.33
C LEU A 111 -1.23 -5.26 -7.78
N VAL A 112 -2.45 -5.59 -8.15
CA VAL A 112 -3.02 -5.14 -9.43
C VAL A 112 -3.75 -3.82 -9.19
N SER A 113 -3.57 -2.86 -10.11
CA SER A 113 -4.08 -1.49 -9.98
C SER A 113 -4.65 -1.00 -11.30
N THR A 114 -5.74 -0.23 -11.25
CA THR A 114 -6.21 0.55 -12.42
C THR A 114 -5.32 1.77 -12.70
N GLY A 115 -4.37 2.09 -11.81
CA GLY A 115 -3.32 3.08 -12.04
C GLY A 115 -2.13 2.49 -12.80
N ARG A 116 -1.17 3.35 -13.17
CA ARG A 116 0.05 2.93 -13.89
C ARG A 116 0.87 1.90 -13.08
N SER A 117 1.51 0.97 -13.80
CA SER A 117 2.51 0.08 -13.22
C SER A 117 3.65 0.88 -12.62
N ALA A 118 4.16 0.43 -11.48
CA ALA A 118 5.29 1.04 -10.81
C ALA A 118 5.85 0.11 -9.74
N GLU A 119 7.17 0.10 -9.60
CA GLU A 119 7.84 -0.40 -8.40
C GLU A 119 8.12 0.78 -7.47
N VAL A 120 7.68 0.67 -6.23
CA VAL A 120 7.88 1.69 -5.18
C VAL A 120 8.78 1.11 -4.12
N ASN A 121 10.03 1.56 -4.09
CA ASN A 121 10.98 1.25 -3.04
C ASN A 121 10.63 2.03 -1.77
N CYS A 122 10.37 1.31 -0.67
CA CYS A 122 10.04 1.82 0.65
C CYS A 122 11.19 1.60 1.66
N GLY A 123 12.42 1.49 1.15
CA GLY A 123 13.64 1.36 1.93
C GLY A 123 13.62 0.14 2.85
N ARG A 124 13.81 0.36 4.15
CA ARG A 124 13.83 -0.70 5.16
C ARG A 124 12.52 -1.49 5.28
N PHE A 125 11.42 -0.96 4.76
CA PHE A 125 10.11 -1.61 4.82
C PHE A 125 9.89 -2.60 3.68
N GLY A 126 10.64 -2.50 2.58
CA GLY A 126 10.51 -3.36 1.42
C GLY A 126 10.07 -2.63 0.15
N THR A 127 9.41 -3.35 -0.75
CA THR A 127 9.00 -2.87 -2.08
C THR A 127 7.54 -3.19 -2.36
N ILE A 128 6.86 -2.26 -3.03
CA ILE A 128 5.50 -2.42 -3.52
C ILE A 128 5.54 -2.39 -5.04
N GLU A 129 5.14 -3.49 -5.68
CA GLU A 129 4.93 -3.58 -7.12
C GLU A 129 3.44 -3.36 -7.42
N PHE A 130 3.16 -2.37 -8.27
CA PHE A 130 1.85 -2.20 -8.89
C PHE A 130 1.91 -2.67 -10.32
N VAL A 131 0.97 -3.55 -10.69
CA VAL A 131 0.77 -4.02 -12.06
C VAL A 131 -0.51 -3.41 -12.61
N HIS A 132 -0.39 -2.68 -13.71
CA HIS A 132 -1.53 -2.03 -14.34
C HIS A 132 -2.52 -3.04 -14.92
N THR A 133 -3.81 -2.79 -14.72
CA THR A 133 -4.89 -3.50 -15.41
C THR A 133 -5.89 -2.52 -16.00
N GLU A 134 -6.41 -2.90 -17.18
CA GLU A 134 -7.58 -2.30 -17.81
C GLU A 134 -8.84 -3.15 -17.60
N ARG A 135 -8.71 -4.30 -16.92
CA ARG A 135 -9.84 -5.20 -16.63
C ARG A 135 -10.87 -4.48 -15.77
N SER A 136 -12.15 -4.63 -16.12
CA SER A 136 -13.23 -3.99 -15.38
C SER A 136 -13.42 -4.65 -14.02
N ILE A 137 -13.68 -3.84 -12.98
CA ILE A 137 -13.99 -4.36 -11.63
C ILE A 137 -15.23 -5.26 -11.68
N GLY A 138 -16.21 -4.94 -12.53
CA GLY A 138 -17.42 -5.75 -12.68
C GLY A 138 -17.16 -7.18 -13.15
N GLU A 139 -16.08 -7.42 -13.88
CA GLU A 139 -15.71 -8.75 -14.38
C GLU A 139 -15.10 -9.65 -13.29
N ILE A 140 -14.60 -9.05 -12.20
CA ILE A 140 -13.84 -9.74 -11.15
C ILE A 140 -14.42 -9.57 -9.75
N ALA A 141 -15.52 -8.83 -9.62
CA ALA A 141 -16.09 -8.47 -8.32
C ALA A 141 -16.45 -9.68 -7.46
N SER A 142 -16.91 -10.78 -8.07
CA SER A 142 -17.24 -12.04 -7.37
C SER A 142 -16.02 -12.76 -6.78
N ASP A 143 -14.82 -12.44 -7.26
CA ASP A 143 -13.55 -12.99 -6.79
C ASP A 143 -12.79 -12.04 -5.87
N LEU A 144 -13.42 -10.96 -5.42
CA LEU A 144 -12.79 -9.95 -4.58
C LEU A 144 -13.46 -9.89 -3.22
N ALA A 145 -12.66 -9.94 -2.17
CA ALA A 145 -13.09 -9.70 -0.81
C ALA A 145 -12.31 -8.51 -0.22
N TYR A 146 -12.98 -7.58 0.43
CA TYR A 146 -12.29 -6.49 1.13
C TYR A 146 -11.63 -7.03 2.40
N ASP A 147 -10.33 -6.79 2.55
CA ASP A 147 -9.56 -7.12 3.73
C ASP A 147 -9.41 -5.86 4.61
N PRO A 148 -10.14 -5.77 5.74
CA PRO A 148 -10.11 -4.59 6.60
C PRO A 148 -8.78 -4.41 7.32
N ASP A 149 -7.98 -5.46 7.49
CA ASP A 149 -6.67 -5.37 8.15
C ASP A 149 -5.60 -4.84 7.20
N ARG A 150 -5.76 -5.05 5.89
CA ARG A 150 -4.81 -4.58 4.85
C ARG A 150 -5.26 -3.29 4.13
N TYR A 151 -6.49 -2.84 4.36
CA TYR A 151 -7.15 -1.71 3.68
C TYR A 151 -7.26 -1.85 2.17
N LEU A 152 -7.32 -3.08 1.67
CA LEU A 152 -7.29 -3.40 0.25
C LEU A 152 -8.26 -4.54 -0.05
N PHE A 153 -8.73 -4.60 -1.31
CA PHE A 153 -9.36 -5.82 -1.79
C PHE A 153 -8.33 -6.91 -1.98
N ARG A 154 -8.73 -8.17 -1.81
CA ARG A 154 -7.91 -9.36 -2.04
C ARG A 154 -8.60 -10.24 -3.06
N ALA A 155 -7.83 -10.68 -4.06
CA ALA A 155 -8.26 -11.67 -5.03
C ALA A 155 -8.42 -13.05 -4.38
N SER A 156 -9.43 -13.79 -4.83
CA SER A 156 -9.51 -15.23 -4.64
C SER A 156 -8.27 -15.90 -5.25
N PRO A 157 -7.84 -17.06 -4.75
CA PRO A 157 -6.76 -17.81 -5.39
C PRO A 157 -6.96 -18.07 -6.89
N ARG A 158 -8.22 -18.31 -7.32
CA ARG A 158 -8.58 -18.51 -8.73
C ARG A 158 -8.31 -17.26 -9.57
N LEU A 159 -8.74 -16.09 -9.09
CA LEU A 159 -8.46 -14.82 -9.76
C LEU A 159 -6.95 -14.52 -9.76
N ALA A 160 -6.27 -14.74 -8.64
CA ALA A 160 -4.82 -14.54 -8.56
C ALA A 160 -4.08 -15.40 -9.59
N LEU A 161 -4.46 -16.66 -9.80
CA LEU A 161 -3.90 -17.51 -10.86
C LEU A 161 -4.26 -17.05 -12.26
N SER A 162 -5.48 -16.60 -12.50
CA SER A 162 -5.85 -15.98 -13.77
C SER A 162 -4.97 -14.76 -14.07
N ASP A 163 -4.67 -13.96 -13.05
CA ASP A 163 -3.78 -12.82 -13.17
C ASP A 163 -2.34 -13.26 -13.44
N MET A 164 -1.83 -14.30 -12.77
CA MET A 164 -0.49 -14.86 -13.05
C MET A 164 -0.34 -15.21 -14.53
N LYS A 165 -1.35 -15.90 -15.10
CA LYS A 165 -1.41 -16.26 -16.52
C LYS A 165 -1.48 -15.01 -17.40
N ARG A 166 -2.39 -14.07 -17.10
CA ARG A 166 -2.61 -12.86 -17.89
C ARG A 166 -1.37 -11.96 -17.96
N PHE A 167 -0.64 -11.85 -16.85
CA PHE A 167 0.55 -11.02 -16.75
C PHE A 167 1.84 -11.78 -17.06
N ASN A 168 1.75 -13.02 -17.54
CA ASN A 168 2.88 -13.89 -17.91
C ASN A 168 3.94 -13.96 -16.79
N ARG A 169 3.51 -14.14 -15.54
CA ARG A 169 4.42 -14.25 -14.39
C ARG A 169 5.13 -15.59 -14.42
N SER A 170 6.46 -15.56 -14.47
CA SER A 170 7.30 -16.76 -14.57
C SER A 170 7.22 -17.68 -13.36
N THR A 171 6.81 -17.16 -12.20
CA THR A 171 6.63 -17.89 -10.95
C THR A 171 5.34 -18.71 -10.90
N ILE A 172 4.53 -18.71 -11.97
CA ILE A 172 3.31 -19.51 -12.05
C ILE A 172 3.58 -21.01 -11.90
N ASP A 173 4.72 -21.50 -12.40
CA ASP A 173 5.11 -22.91 -12.31
C ASP A 173 5.47 -23.35 -10.87
N LEU A 174 5.57 -22.40 -9.94
CA LEU A 174 5.85 -22.65 -8.53
C LEU A 174 4.58 -22.82 -7.68
N VAL A 175 3.40 -22.68 -8.30
CA VAL A 175 2.11 -22.82 -7.62
C VAL A 175 1.82 -24.30 -7.36
N GLN A 176 1.43 -24.61 -6.13
CA GLN A 176 1.14 -25.96 -5.65
C GLN A 176 -0.31 -26.07 -5.18
N GLY A 177 -0.91 -27.26 -5.31
CA GLY A 177 -2.20 -27.57 -4.68
C GLY A 177 -3.42 -26.86 -5.26
N PHE A 178 -3.31 -26.30 -6.47
CA PHE A 178 -4.44 -25.77 -7.22
C PHE A 178 -4.82 -26.78 -8.30
N ASP A 179 -5.56 -27.81 -7.93
CA ASP A 179 -6.10 -28.77 -8.90
C ASP A 179 -7.23 -28.10 -9.70
N ASP A 180 -7.21 -28.30 -11.01
CA ASP A 180 -8.11 -27.71 -12.05
C ASP A 180 -9.59 -28.12 -11.91
N ASP A 181 -10.05 -28.60 -10.76
CA ASP A 181 -11.39 -29.20 -10.56
C ASP A 181 -12.53 -28.17 -10.38
N PHE A 182 -12.29 -26.89 -10.66
CA PHE A 182 -13.31 -25.83 -10.56
C PHE A 182 -13.35 -24.90 -11.79
N VAL A 183 -13.23 -25.47 -12.99
CA VAL A 183 -13.66 -24.81 -14.25
C VAL A 183 -15.12 -25.10 -14.55
#